data_AF-A0A1L3NKA1-F1
#
_entry.id   AF-A0A1L3NKA1-F1
#
_cell.length_a   1.000
_cell.length_b   1.000
_cell.length_c   1.000
_cell.angle_alpha   90.00
_cell.angle_beta   90.00
_cell.angle_gamma   90.00
#
_symmetry.space_group_name_H-M   'P 1'
#
loop_
_entity.id
_entity.type
_entity.pdbx_description
1 polymer ?
#
loop_
_entity_poly.entity_id
_entity_poly.type
_entity_poly.pdbx_seq_one_letter_code
_entity_poly.pdbx_strand_id
1 'polypeptide(L)' 'MQPNKKYILELINKNNWSQNKFAKKAGVSNATISRWINGKRGAGPELIAGIIRAFPNESINKLFFL' A
#
# COMPACT_ATOMS: atom_id res chain seq x y z
N MET A 1 -12.36 3.36 -5.58
CA MET A 1 -10.91 3.58 -5.31
C MET A 1 -10.17 2.26 -5.39
N GLN A 2 -9.38 2.08 -6.45
CA GLN A 2 -8.51 0.93 -6.63
C GLN A 2 -7.05 1.37 -6.44
N PRO A 3 -6.24 0.75 -5.57
CA PRO A 3 -4.83 1.12 -5.44
C PRO A 3 -4.06 0.93 -6.75
N ASN A 4 -3.26 1.94 -7.09
CA ASN A 4 -2.27 1.85 -8.15
C ASN A 4 -1.08 1.01 -7.64
N LYS A 5 -1.27 -0.31 -7.66
CA LYS A 5 -0.33 -1.28 -7.09
C LYS A 5 1.09 -1.13 -7.65
N LYS A 6 1.22 -0.85 -8.94
CA LYS A 6 2.52 -0.64 -9.58
C LYS A 6 3.26 0.55 -8.94
N TYR A 7 2.60 1.70 -8.88
CA TYR A 7 3.18 2.92 -8.29
C TYR A 7 3.52 2.75 -6.80
N ILE A 8 2.64 2.09 -6.05
CA ILE A 8 2.87 1.83 -4.62
C ILE A 8 4.10 0.93 -4.42
N LEU A 9 4.28 -0.12 -5.23
CA LEU A 9 5.46 -0.98 -5.16
C LEU A 9 6.75 -0.22 -5.54
N GLU A 10 6.70 0.66 -6.53
CA GLU A 10 7.82 1.55 -6.86
C GLU A 10 8.18 2.47 -5.70
N LEU A 11 7.19 3.03 -5.00
CA LEU A 11 7.41 3.85 -3.80
C LEU A 11 8.03 3.05 -2.66
N ILE A 12 7.53 1.84 -2.38
CA ILE A 12 8.09 0.94 -1.36
C ILE A 12 9.57 0.68 -1.66
N ASN A 13 9.92 0.40 -2.92
CA ASN A 13 11.29 0.16 -3.35
C ASN A 13 12.15 1.43 -3.24
N LYS A 14 11.68 2.58 -3.74
CA LYS A 14 12.40 3.87 -3.64
C LYS A 14 12.71 4.27 -2.19
N ASN A 15 11.83 3.92 -1.26
CA ASN A 15 12.02 4.18 0.17
C ASN A 15 12.85 3.10 0.90
N ASN A 16 13.33 2.07 0.20
CA ASN A 16 13.99 0.89 0.79
C ASN A 16 13.16 0.25 1.91
N TRP A 17 11.86 0.06 1.67
CA TRP A 17 10.97 -0.58 2.64
C TRP A 17 10.79 -2.07 2.33
N SER A 18 10.99 -2.91 3.34
CA SER A 18 10.50 -4.29 3.29
C SER A 18 8.96 -4.31 3.39
N GLN A 19 8.33 -5.42 3.02
CA GLN A 19 6.87 -5.60 3.19
C GLN A 19 6.44 -5.39 4.66
N ASN A 20 7.26 -5.86 5.62
CA ASN A 20 6.99 -5.68 7.04
C ASN A 20 7.09 -4.19 7.44
N LYS A 21 8.10 -3.46 6.95
CA LYS A 21 8.22 -2.02 7.20
C LYS A 21 7.03 -1.25 6.63
N PHE A 22 6.60 -1.60 5.41
CA PHE A 22 5.40 -1.05 4.81
C PHE A 22 4.14 -1.38 5.62
N ALA A 23 3.97 -2.62 6.07
CA ALA A 23 2.85 -3.03 6.92
C ALA A 23 2.76 -2.19 8.20
N LYS A 24 3.90 -1.97 8.88
CA LYS A 24 3.99 -1.10 10.06
C LYS A 24 3.61 0.35 9.76
N LYS A 25 4.08 0.91 8.63
CA LYS A 25 3.72 2.26 8.20
C LYS A 25 2.23 2.39 7.84
N ALA A 26 1.67 1.36 7.22
CA ALA A 26 0.26 1.30 6.86
C ALA A 26 -0.66 1.02 8.07
N GLY A 27 -0.11 0.47 9.16
CA GLY A 27 -0.89 0.07 10.33
C GLY A 27 -1.76 -1.16 10.07
N VAL A 28 -1.29 -2.09 9.24
CA VAL A 28 -1.98 -3.36 8.92
C VAL A 28 -1.05 -4.55 9.14
N SER A 29 -1.60 -5.77 9.17
CA SER A 29 -0.78 -6.97 9.30
C SER A 29 0.12 -7.22 8.07
N ASN A 30 1.29 -7.83 8.29
CA ASN A 30 2.16 -8.27 7.19
C ASN A 30 1.46 -9.27 6.25
N ALA A 31 0.53 -10.08 6.78
CA ALA A 31 -0.27 -11.00 5.99
C ALA A 31 -1.27 -10.27 5.06
N THR A 32 -1.82 -9.13 5.49
CA THR A 32 -2.67 -8.28 4.64
C THR A 32 -1.86 -7.74 3.46
N ILE A 33 -0.68 -7.19 3.72
CA ILE A 33 0.23 -6.71 2.67
C ILE A 33 0.63 -7.84 1.72
N SER A 34 1.09 -8.96 2.24
CA SER A 34 1.53 -10.10 1.44
C SER A 34 0.41 -10.63 0.54
N ARG A 35 -0.82 -10.80 1.05
CA ARG A 35 -1.95 -11.25 0.23
C ARG A 35 -2.30 -10.26 -0.88
N TRP A 36 -2.24 -8.96 -0.61
CA TRP A 36 -2.48 -7.93 -1.61
C TRP A 36 -1.38 -7.87 -2.67
N ILE A 37 -0.11 -7.88 -2.26
CA ILE A 37 1.04 -7.90 -3.17
C ILE A 37 1.03 -9.15 -4.05
N ASN A 38 0.65 -10.30 -3.51
CA ASN A 38 0.56 -11.54 -4.29
C ASN A 38 -0.77 -11.70 -5.05
N GLY A 39 -1.68 -10.72 -5.00
CA GLY A 39 -2.95 -10.76 -5.73
C GLY A 39 -3.97 -11.76 -5.17
N LYS A 40 -3.72 -12.35 -4.01
CA LYS A 40 -4.64 -13.29 -3.34
C LYS A 40 -5.90 -12.60 -2.82
N ARG A 41 -5.83 -11.29 -2.55
CA ARG A 41 -6.97 -10.45 -2.15
C ARG A 41 -6.81 -9.01 -2.69
N GLY A 42 -7.93 -8.37 -2.98
CA GLY A 42 -7.98 -6.92 -3.25
C GLY A 42 -7.73 -6.08 -2.00
N ALA A 43 -7.65 -4.77 -2.18
CA ALA A 43 -7.52 -3.83 -1.08
C ALA A 43 -8.88 -3.40 -0.55
N GLY A 44 -9.20 -3.82 0.67
CA GLY A 44 -10.36 -3.33 1.40
C GLY A 44 -10.12 -1.96 2.06
N PRO A 45 -11.14 -1.41 2.76
CA PRO A 45 -11.07 -0.09 3.39
C PRO A 45 -9.87 0.09 4.33
N GLU A 46 -9.54 -0.94 5.11
CA GLU A 46 -8.39 -0.93 6.04
C GLU A 46 -7.07 -0.72 5.29
N LEU A 47 -6.86 -1.43 4.17
CA LEU A 47 -5.64 -1.30 3.39
C LEU A 47 -5.59 0.04 2.63
N ILE A 48 -6.74 0.52 2.14
CA ILE A 48 -6.83 1.85 1.50
C ILE A 48 -6.41 2.94 2.49
N ALA A 49 -6.99 2.95 3.69
CA ALA A 49 -6.62 3.89 4.74
C ALA A 49 -5.14 3.73 5.13
N GLY A 50 -4.64 2.49 5.18
CA GLY A 50 -3.24 2.21 5.47
C GLY A 50 -2.27 2.74 4.41
N ILE A 51 -2.61 2.63 3.12
CA ILE A 51 -1.80 3.20 2.03
C ILE A 51 -1.70 4.72 2.17
N ILE A 52 -2.82 5.41 2.44
CA ILE A 52 -2.83 6.87 2.65
C ILE A 52 -1.95 7.25 3.85
N ARG A 53 -2.06 6.50 4.95
CA ARG A 53 -1.25 6.71 6.16
C ARG A 53 0.24 6.48 5.93
N ALA A 54 0.60 5.50 5.11
CA ALA A 54 1.98 5.16 4.82
C ALA A 54 2.66 6.21 3.92
N PHE A 55 1.90 6.90 3.07
CA PHE A 55 2.40 7.89 2.12
C PHE A 55 1.64 9.22 2.21
N PRO A 56 1.73 9.93 3.35
CA PRO A 56 0.89 11.12 3.61
C PRO A 56 1.19 12.30 2.68
N ASN A 57 2.38 12.31 2.05
CA ASN A 57 2.81 13.38 1.15
C ASN A 57 2.60 13.04 -0.34
N GLU A 58 2.08 11.85 -0.65
CA GLU A 58 1.80 11.43 -2.02
C GLU A 58 0.38 11.83 -2.44
N SER A 59 0.23 12.25 -3.70
CA SER A 59 -1.07 12.61 -4.24
C SER A 59 -1.99 11.38 -4.32
N ILE A 60 -3.24 11.53 -3.85
CA ILE A 60 -4.27 10.47 -3.91
C ILE A 60 -4.45 9.94 -5.33
N ASN A 61 -4.43 10.80 -6.35
CA ASN A 61 -4.62 10.42 -7.75
C ASN A 61 -3.46 9.59 -8.31
N LYS A 62 -2.28 9.63 -7.68
CA LYS A 62 -1.16 8.74 -8.03
C LYS A 62 -1.28 7.40 -7.30
N LEU A 63 -1.71 7.44 -6.03
CA LEU A 63 -1.87 6.26 -5.19
C LEU A 63 -3.06 5.38 -5.61
N PHE A 64 -4.11 5.95 -6.20
CA PHE A 64 -5.34 5.24 -6.54
C PHE A 64 -5.86 5.63 -7.93
N PHE A 65 -6.42 4.66 -8.63
CA PHE A 65 -7.34 4.89 -9.73
C PHE A 65 -8.73 5.17 -9.14
N LEU A 66 -9.30 6.32 -9.49
CA LEU A 66 -10.61 6.78 -9.04
C LEU A 66 -11.72 6.08 -9.83
#